data_AF-A0A0H3CR45-F1
#
_entry.id   AF-A0A0H3CR45-F1
#
_cell.length_a   1.000
_cell.length_b   1.000
_cell.length_c   1.000
_cell.angle_alpha   90.00
_cell.angle_beta   90.00
_cell.angle_gamma   90.00
#
_symmetry.space_group_name_H-M   'P 1'
#
loop_
_entity.id
_entity.type
_entity.pdbx_description
1 polymer ?
#
loop_
_entity_poly.entity_id
_entity_poly.type
_entity_poly.pdbx_seq_one_letter_code
_entity_poly.pdbx_strand_id
1 'polypeptide(L)' 'MKYFSSDQVFYELVSGKATRDLIYASMYVARKRKYFEREQMFKEALSRFDEFKKDSKE' A
#
# COMPACT_ATOMS: atom_id res chain seq x y z
N MET A 1 -5.99 -10.55 2.06
CA MET A 1 -6.74 -9.37 1.57
C MET A 1 -6.69 -9.32 0.04
N LYS A 2 -7.83 -9.07 -0.61
CA LYS A 2 -7.86 -8.81 -2.05
C LYS A 2 -7.84 -7.29 -2.23
N TYR A 3 -6.65 -6.74 -2.43
CA TYR A 3 -6.47 -5.37 -2.91
C TYR A 3 -6.69 -5.33 -4.41
N PHE A 4 -7.58 -4.44 -4.86
CA PHE A 4 -7.92 -4.28 -6.27
C PHE A 4 -7.39 -2.97 -6.88
N SER A 5 -7.06 -1.97 -6.06
CA SER A 5 -6.48 -0.69 -6.49
C SER A 5 -5.57 -0.06 -5.43
N SER A 6 -4.74 0.89 -5.86
CA SER A 6 -3.86 1.65 -4.96
C SER A 6 -4.67 2.56 -4.02
N ASP A 7 -5.79 3.10 -4.47
CA ASP A 7 -6.73 3.86 -3.63
C ASP A 7 -7.26 3.04 -2.46
N GLN A 8 -7.68 1.79 -2.70
CA GLN A 8 -8.19 0.94 -1.62
C GLN A 8 -7.12 0.69 -0.56
N VAL A 9 -5.88 0.39 -0.99
CA VAL A 9 -4.74 0.19 -0.09
C VAL A 9 -4.48 1.45 0.72
N PHE A 10 -4.47 2.62 0.07
CA PHE A 10 -4.29 3.92 0.73
C PHE A 10 -5.38 4.18 1.78
N TYR A 11 -6.66 4.02 1.45
CA TYR A 11 -7.76 4.25 2.40
C TYR A 11 -7.72 3.26 3.58
N GLU A 12 -7.33 2.00 3.35
CA GLU A 12 -7.15 1.04 4.44
C GLU A 12 -5.97 1.41 5.36
N LEU A 13 -4.88 1.96 4.81
CA LEU A 13 -3.75 2.49 5.57
C LEU A 13 -4.14 3.73 6.39
N VAL A 14 -4.88 4.67 5.80
CA VAL A 14 -5.36 5.89 6.48
C VAL A 14 -6.35 5.53 7.59
N SER A 15 -7.26 4.61 7.34
CA SER A 15 -8.25 4.15 8.34
C SER A 15 -7.68 3.21 9.40
N GLY A 16 -6.43 2.76 9.27
CA GLY A 16 -5.79 1.82 10.19
C GLY A 16 -6.28 0.37 10.07
N LYS A 17 -7.10 0.05 9.06
CA LYS A 17 -7.57 -1.32 8.77
C LYS A 17 -6.46 -2.19 8.20
N ALA A 18 -5.45 -1.59 7.58
CA ALA A 18 -4.23 -2.23 7.13
C ALA A 18 -3.00 -1.54 7.73
N THR A 19 -1.94 -2.32 7.97
CA THR A 19 -0.65 -1.80 8.43
C THR A 19 0.36 -1.77 7.27
N ARG A 20 1.39 -0.91 7.38
CA ARG A 20 2.48 -0.88 6.39
C ARG A 20 3.15 -2.24 6.24
N ASP A 21 3.36 -2.96 7.34
CA ASP A 21 3.97 -4.29 7.34
C ASP A 21 3.16 -5.30 6.51
N LEU A 22 1.83 -5.25 6.62
CA LEU A 22 0.95 -6.10 5.82
C LEU A 22 1.06 -5.78 4.33
N ILE A 23 1.16 -4.50 3.98
CA ILE A 23 1.33 -4.07 2.58
C ILE A 23 2.70 -4.48 2.05
N TYR A 24 3.78 -4.33 2.83
CA TYR A 24 5.11 -4.79 2.45
C TYR A 24 5.17 -6.31 2.26
N ALA A 25 4.56 -7.09 3.16
CA ALA A 25 4.46 -8.54 3.01
C ALA A 25 3.69 -8.92 1.73
N SER A 26 2.58 -8.24 1.44
CA SER A 26 1.79 -8.46 0.22
C SER A 26 2.57 -8.08 -1.05
N MET A 27 3.31 -6.98 -1.02
CA MET A 27 4.17 -6.53 -2.10
C MET A 27 5.32 -7.51 -2.36
N TYR A 28 5.94 -8.06 -1.31
CA TYR A 28 6.97 -9.08 -1.44
C TYR A 28 6.44 -10.35 -2.12
N VAL A 29 5.24 -10.81 -1.75
CA VAL A 29 4.59 -11.95 -2.41
C VAL A 29 4.28 -11.63 -3.88
N ALA A 30 3.79 -10.43 -4.20
CA ALA A 30 3.53 -10.01 -5.57
C ALA A 30 4.81 -10.03 -6.41
N ARG A 31 5.92 -9.49 -5.88
CA ARG A 31 7.24 -9.51 -6.52
C ARG A 31 7.74 -10.93 -6.76
N LYS A 32 7.64 -11.82 -5.77
CA LYS A 32 8.03 -13.24 -5.92
C LYS A 32 7.22 -13.98 -6.97
N ARG A 33 5.95 -13.62 -7.14
CA ARG A 33 5.05 -14.19 -8.16
C ARG A 33 5.11 -13.46 -9.50
N LYS A 34 5.98 -12.45 -9.66
CA LYS A 34 6.12 -11.61 -10.86
C LYS A 34 4.82 -10.88 -11.25
N TYR A 35 3.99 -10.53 -10.26
CA TYR A 35 2.79 -9.71 -10.45
C TYR A 35 3.17 -8.23 -10.40
N PHE A 36 3.81 -7.74 -11.46
CA PHE A 36 4.41 -6.40 -11.51
C PHE A 36 3.39 -5.27 -11.31
N GLU A 37 2.21 -5.36 -11.93
CA GLU A 37 1.14 -4.38 -11.76
C GLU A 37 0.69 -4.27 -10.30
N ARG A 38 0.64 -5.41 -9.60
CA ARG A 38 0.24 -5.47 -8.20
C ARG A 38 1.33 -4.95 -7.28
N GLU A 39 2.60 -5.22 -7.59
CA GLU A 39 3.73 -4.60 -6.89
C GLU A 39 3.71 -3.08 -7.04
N GLN A 40 3.48 -2.59 -8.26
CA GLN A 40 3.41 -1.15 -8.56
C GLN A 40 2.26 -0.48 -7.82
N MET A 41 1.08 -1.10 -7.81
CA MET A 41 -0.09 -0.65 -7.05
C MET A 41 0.23 -0.45 -5.54
N PHE A 42 0.96 -1.38 -4.94
CA PHE A 42 1.37 -1.25 -3.53
C PHE A 42 2.38 -0.12 -3.31
N LYS A 43 3.34 0.06 -4.23
CA LYS A 43 4.31 1.16 -4.14
C LYS A 43 3.63 2.53 -4.20
N GLU A 44 2.70 2.71 -5.13
CA GLU A 44 1.95 3.96 -5.28
C GLU A 44 1.13 4.28 -4.03
N ALA A 45 0.44 3.28 -3.48
CA ALA A 45 -0.35 3.46 -2.27
C ALA A 45 0.52 3.84 -1.05
N LEU A 46 1.69 3.21 -0.92
CA LEU A 46 2.64 3.53 0.15
C LEU A 46 3.22 4.94 0.00
N SER A 47 3.57 5.36 -1.22
CA SER A 47 4.07 6.72 -1.50
C SER A 47 3.04 7.78 -1.09
N ARG A 48 1.77 7.60 -1.49
CA ARG A 48 0.67 8.50 -1.11
C ARG A 48 0.43 8.52 0.40
N PHE A 49 0.56 7.36 1.06
CA PHE A 49 0.41 7.29 2.50
C PHE A 49 1.55 8.01 3.25
N ASP A 50 2.78 7.95 2.73
CA ASP A 50 3.91 8.68 3.28
C ASP A 50 3.74 10.19 3.15
N GLU A 51 3.28 10.68 2.01
CA GLU A 51 2.92 12.08 1.80
C GLU A 51 1.82 12.52 2.78
N PHE A 52 0.72 11.76 2.88
CA PHE A 52 -0.36 12.03 3.83
C PHE A 52 0.13 12.11 5.28
N LYS A 53 1.04 11.22 5.69
CA LYS A 53 1.62 11.23 7.05
C LYS A 53 2.57 12.39 7.29
N LYS A 54 3.21 12.91 6.25
CA LYS A 54 4.04 14.12 6.33
C LYS A 54 3.16 15.34 6.54
N ASP A 55 2.11 15.49 5.75
CA ASP A 55 1.17 16.62 5.83
C ASP A 55 0.35 16.60 7.13
N SER A 56 0.05 15.42 7.69
CA SER A 56 -0.68 15.29 8.96
C SER A 56 0.18 15.54 10.21
N LYS A 57 1.49 15.78 10.05
CA LYS A 57 2.42 16.06 11.16
C LYS A 57 2.79 17.54 11.29
N GLU A 58 2.31 18.37 10.38
CA GLU A 58 2.27 19.84 10.49
C GLU A 58 1.01 20.29 11.22
#